data_AF-M1CIP2-F1
#
_entry.id   AF-M1CIP2-F1
#
_cell.length_a   1.000
_cell.length_b   1.000
_cell.length_c   1.000
_cell.angle_alpha   90.00
_cell.angle_beta   90.00
_cell.angle_gamma   90.00
#
_symmetry.space_group_name_H-M   'P 1'
#
loop_
_entity.id
_entity.type
_entity.pdbx_description
1 polymer ?
#
loop_
_entity_poly.entity_id
_entity_poly.type
_entity_poly.pdbx_seq_one_letter_code
_entity_poly.pdbx_strand_id
1 'polypeptide(L)'
;MKRPEIAEKAIKIAERRLSRDRWPEYYDTRRGGFIGKQARLFQTWTIAGYLVAKLLIANPEAAKMVINVEDTELLSAFSSILSSNPRRKRSRKGVKQSFII
;
A
#
# COMPACT_ATOMS: atom_id res chain seq x y z
N MET A 1 0.04 4.68 9.28
CA MET A 1 1.52 4.49 9.38
C MET A 1 2.20 5.85 9.21
N LYS A 2 3.13 6.24 10.10
CA LYS A 2 3.85 7.53 10.03
C LYS A 2 5.30 7.33 9.58
N ARG A 3 5.49 6.81 8.36
CA ARG A 3 6.81 6.44 7.82
C ARG A 3 7.01 6.92 6.37
N PRO A 4 7.00 8.24 6.12
CA PRO A 4 7.13 8.80 4.77
C PRO A 4 8.47 8.45 4.11
N GLU A 5 9.53 8.22 4.91
CA GLU A 5 10.89 7.94 4.43
C GLU A 5 10.96 6.69 3.53
N ILE A 6 10.08 5.71 3.77
CA ILE A 6 10.01 4.50 2.93
C ILE A 6 9.47 4.85 1.55
N ALA A 7 8.39 5.64 1.50
CA ALA A 7 7.75 6.04 0.25
C ALA A 7 8.67 6.92 -0.58
N GLU A 8 9.34 7.90 0.05
CA GLU A 8 10.33 8.75 -0.61
C GLU A 8 11.48 7.95 -1.23
N LYS A 9 12.00 6.96 -0.49
CA LYS A 9 13.05 6.07 -1.00
C LYS A 9 12.57 5.25 -2.20
N ALA A 10 11.35 4.74 -2.16
CA ALA A 10 10.76 3.97 -3.27
C ALA A 10 10.59 4.85 -4.52
N ILE A 11 10.08 6.07 -4.37
CA ILE A 11 9.94 7.05 -5.46
C ILE A 11 11.30 7.38 -6.06
N LYS A 12 12.32 7.65 -5.22
CA LYS A 12 13.68 7.94 -5.69
C LYS A 12 14.30 6.79 -6.50
N ILE A 13 13.96 5.54 -6.20
CA ILE A 13 14.40 4.38 -6.99
C ILE A 13 13.66 4.36 -8.33
N ALA A 14 12.34 4.58 -8.33
CA ALA A 14 11.51 4.59 -9.52
C ALA A 14 11.92 5.70 -10.51
N GLU A 15 12.18 6.92 -10.02
CA GLU A 15 12.55 8.10 -10.83
C GLU A 15 13.84 7.90 -11.62
N ARG A 16 14.77 7.06 -11.14
CA ARG A 16 16.02 6.77 -11.85
C ARG A 16 15.81 6.04 -13.18
N ARG A 17 14.68 5.34 -13.34
CA ARG A 17 14.50 4.37 -14.43
C ARG A 17 13.18 4.46 -15.16
N LEU A 18 12.05 4.69 -14.48
CA LEU A 18 10.72 4.57 -15.10
C LEU A 18 10.57 5.37 -16.40
N SER A 19 10.98 6.64 -16.40
CA SER A 19 10.93 7.48 -17.60
C SER A 19 11.86 6.97 -18.70
N ARG A 20 13.10 6.60 -18.34
CA ARG A 20 14.12 6.13 -19.28
C ARG A 20 13.76 4.79 -19.92
N ASP A 21 13.09 3.93 -19.16
CA ASP A 21 12.63 2.60 -19.56
C ASP A 21 11.24 2.65 -20.23
N ARG A 22 10.70 3.86 -20.50
CA ARG A 22 9.40 4.11 -21.16
C ARG A 22 8.20 3.52 -20.42
N TRP A 23 8.19 3.63 -19.10
CA TRP A 23 7.06 3.26 -18.24
C TRP A 23 6.55 1.82 -18.47
N PRO A 24 7.39 0.80 -18.22
CA PRO A 24 7.00 -0.58 -18.43
C PRO A 24 5.92 -1.01 -17.44
N GLU A 25 5.11 -1.99 -17.84
CA GLU A 25 4.06 -2.59 -17.02
C GLU A 25 4.61 -3.32 -15.79
N TYR A 26 5.73 -4.03 -15.93
CA TYR A 26 6.40 -4.72 -14.83
C TYR A 26 7.90 -4.92 -15.12
N TYR A 27 8.66 -5.25 -14.06
CA TYR A 27 10.08 -5.62 -14.13
C TYR A 27 10.26 -7.07 -13.70
N ASP A 28 11.18 -7.77 -14.34
CA ASP A 28 11.55 -9.15 -14.02
C ASP A 28 12.77 -9.20 -13.09
N THR A 29 13.04 -10.41 -12.56
CA THR A 29 14.13 -10.78 -11.65
C THR A 29 13.94 -10.37 -10.19
N ARG A 30 14.65 -11.08 -9.29
CA ARG A 30 14.62 -10.83 -7.83
C ARG A 30 14.93 -9.37 -7.44
N ARG A 31 15.66 -8.63 -8.27
CA ARG A 31 16.06 -7.24 -8.01
C ARG A 31 15.37 -6.23 -8.94
N GLY A 32 14.48 -6.66 -9.85
CA GLY A 32 13.86 -5.76 -10.84
C GLY A 32 14.87 -5.19 -11.85
N GLY A 33 15.94 -5.95 -12.16
CA GLY A 33 17.02 -5.47 -13.02
C GLY A 33 16.59 -5.24 -14.47
N PHE A 34 15.71 -6.12 -14.98
CA PHE A 34 15.30 -6.14 -16.39
C PHE A 34 13.84 -5.73 -16.54
N ILE A 35 13.52 -5.07 -17.65
CA ILE A 35 12.13 -4.85 -18.07
C ILE A 35 11.49 -6.23 -18.30
N GLY A 36 10.24 -6.40 -17.89
CA GLY A 36 9.52 -7.66 -18.02
C GLY A 36 9.53 -8.18 -19.45
N LYS A 37 9.72 -9.49 -19.63
CA LYS A 37 9.86 -10.12 -20.96
C LYS A 37 8.69 -9.79 -21.92
N GLN A 38 7.48 -9.63 -21.39
CA GLN A 38 6.27 -9.26 -22.14
C GLN A 38 5.67 -7.95 -21.63
N ALA A 39 6.45 -7.13 -20.92
CA ALA A 39 5.95 -5.87 -20.37
C ALA A 39 5.56 -4.91 -21.49
N ARG A 40 4.31 -4.42 -21.42
CA ARG A 40 3.87 -3.32 -22.27
C ARG A 40 4.53 -2.02 -21.82
N LEU A 41 4.85 -1.15 -22.77
CA LEU A 41 5.42 0.17 -22.52
C LEU A 41 4.31 1.21 -22.41
N PHE A 42 4.60 2.35 -21.76
CA PHE A 42 3.65 3.44 -21.52
C PHE A 42 2.39 2.98 -20.79
N GLN A 43 2.56 2.05 -19.85
CA GLN A 43 1.44 1.45 -19.17
C GLN A 43 0.80 2.45 -18.19
N THR A 44 -0.51 2.65 -18.35
CA THR A 44 -1.28 3.70 -17.65
C THR A 44 -1.14 3.62 -16.14
N TRP A 45 -1.27 2.43 -15.55
CA TRP A 45 -1.20 2.28 -14.09
C TRP A 45 0.19 2.54 -13.49
N THR A 46 1.26 2.41 -14.29
CA THR A 46 2.64 2.61 -13.86
C THR A 46 2.87 4.12 -13.74
N ILE A 47 2.38 4.86 -14.73
CA ILE A 47 2.40 6.33 -14.76
C ILE A 47 1.50 6.87 -13.65
N ALA A 48 0.24 6.43 -13.60
CA ALA A 48 -0.74 6.90 -12.61
C ALA A 48 -0.29 6.59 -11.18
N GLY A 49 0.22 5.38 -10.91
CA GLY A 49 0.71 4.98 -9.60
C GLY A 49 1.91 5.83 -9.14
N TYR A 50 2.84 6.15 -10.03
CA TYR A 50 3.94 7.07 -9.74
C TYR A 50 3.45 8.48 -9.40
N LEU A 51 2.51 9.02 -10.18
CA LEU A 51 1.94 10.35 -9.94
C LEU A 51 1.19 10.41 -8.62
N VAL A 52 0.31 9.44 -8.37
CA VAL A 52 -0.45 9.32 -7.12
C VAL A 52 0.49 9.22 -5.92
N ALA A 53 1.56 8.43 -6.01
CA ALA A 53 2.54 8.33 -4.93
C ALA A 53 3.18 9.70 -4.61
N LYS A 54 3.55 10.50 -5.63
CA LYS A 54 4.08 11.85 -5.40
C LYS A 54 3.06 12.81 -4.80
N LEU A 55 1.82 12.76 -5.26
CA LEU A 55 0.73 13.58 -4.72
C LEU A 55 0.44 13.24 -3.26
N LEU A 56 0.46 11.96 -2.88
CA LEU A 56 0.25 11.53 -1.50
C LEU A 56 1.41 11.93 -0.58
N ILE A 57 2.66 11.95 -1.07
CA ILE A 57 3.78 12.48 -0.28
C ILE A 57 3.68 14.00 -0.12
N ALA A 58 3.30 14.72 -1.18
CA ALA A 58 3.15 16.18 -1.14
C ALA A 58 1.99 16.62 -0.23
N ASN A 59 0.89 15.85 -0.22
CA ASN A 59 -0.27 16.09 0.64
C ASN A 59 -0.73 14.79 1.33
N PRO A 60 -0.20 14.47 2.51
CA PRO A 60 -0.58 13.27 3.26
C PRO A 60 -2.07 13.18 3.61
N GLU A 61 -2.76 14.32 3.73
CA GLU A 61 -4.19 14.36 4.04
C GLU A 61 -5.04 13.80 2.89
N ALA A 62 -4.54 13.83 1.65
CA ALA A 62 -5.21 13.23 0.49
C ALA A 62 -5.39 11.71 0.63
N ALA A 63 -4.59 11.04 1.49
CA ALA A 63 -4.76 9.61 1.77
C ALA A 63 -6.14 9.28 2.33
N LYS A 64 -6.82 10.22 3.01
CA LYS A 64 -8.19 10.05 3.52
C LYS A 64 -9.22 9.69 2.44
N MET A 65 -8.94 9.99 1.17
CA MET A 65 -9.82 9.61 0.06
C MET A 65 -9.78 8.11 -0.27
N VAL A 66 -8.70 7.42 0.10
CA VAL A 66 -8.43 6.02 -0.30
C VAL A 66 -8.22 5.09 0.89
N ILE A 67 -8.13 5.60 2.11
CA ILE A 67 -8.09 4.80 3.32
C ILE A 67 -9.44 4.86 4.02
N ASN A 68 -9.92 3.73 4.52
CA ASN A 68 -11.00 3.72 5.49
C ASN A 68 -10.42 3.48 6.90
N VAL A 69 -10.96 4.19 7.88
CA VAL A 69 -10.62 3.97 9.29
C VAL A 69 -11.71 3.07 9.86
N GLU A 70 -11.32 1.88 10.32
CA GLU A 70 -12.26 0.96 10.96
C GLU A 70 -12.88 1.61 12.21
N ASP A 71 -14.21 1.47 12.34
CA ASP A 71 -14.94 1.97 13.49
C ASP A 71 -14.57 1.18 14.75
N THR A 72 -14.06 1.89 15.76
CA THR A 72 -13.62 1.31 17.02
C THR A 72 -14.75 0.65 17.80
N GLU A 73 -15.97 1.18 17.72
CA GLU A 73 -17.14 0.61 18.39
C GLU A 73 -17.51 -0.73 17.74
N LEU A 74 -17.58 -0.77 16.41
CA LEU A 74 -17.81 -2.02 15.68
C LEU A 74 -16.73 -3.06 15.96
N LEU A 75 -15.45 -2.67 15.93
CA LEU A 75 -14.35 -3.56 16.28
C LEU A 75 -14.47 -4.12 17.69
N SER A 76 -14.85 -3.28 18.66
CA SER A 76 -15.06 -3.69 20.05
C SER A 76 -16.22 -4.69 20.17
N ALA A 77 -17.34 -4.44 19.51
CA ALA A 77 -18.52 -5.29 19.51
C ALA A 77 -18.23 -6.66 18.86
N PHE A 78 -17.51 -6.68 17.74
CA PHE A 78 -17.08 -7.95 17.13
C PHE A 78 -16.11 -8.70 18.01
N SER A 79 -15.16 -8.00 18.66
CA SER A 79 -14.21 -8.63 19.57
C SER A 79 -14.89 -9.26 20.78
N SER A 80 -15.91 -8.60 21.35
CA SER A 80 -16.67 -9.11 22.48
C SER A 80 -17.48 -10.34 22.09
N ILE A 81 -18.22 -10.30 20.96
CA ILE A 81 -18.95 -11.44 20.41
C ILE A 81 -18.03 -12.65 20.14
N LEU A 82 -16.85 -12.40 19.58
CA LEU A 82 -15.84 -13.44 19.31
C LEU A 82 -15.27 -14.03 20.61
N SER A 83 -15.07 -13.22 21.64
CA SER A 83 -14.51 -13.63 22.93
C SER A 83 -15.52 -14.39 23.81
N SER A 84 -16.81 -14.04 23.70
CA SER A 84 -17.93 -14.70 24.39
C SER A 84 -18.23 -16.10 23.85
N ASN A 85 -17.61 -16.50 22.74
CA ASN A 85 -17.81 -17.81 22.13
C ASN A 85 -16.90 -18.86 22.79
N PRO A 86 -17.43 -19.78 23.64
CA PRO A 86 -16.62 -20.67 24.48
C PRO A 86 -15.73 -21.64 23.69
N ARG A 87 -16.00 -21.84 22.39
CA ARG A 87 -15.24 -22.73 21.50
C ARG A 87 -13.93 -22.11 20.95
N ARG A 88 -13.67 -20.81 21.15
CA ARG A 88 -12.49 -20.11 20.59
C ARG A 88 -11.66 -19.39 21.67
N LYS A 89 -11.18 -20.10 22.69
CA LYS A 89 -10.15 -19.63 23.65
C LYS A 89 -8.74 -19.54 23.03
N ARG A 90 -8.55 -18.76 21.95
CA ARG A 90 -7.21 -18.34 21.50
C ARG A 90 -7.17 -16.81 21.53
N SER A 91 -6.41 -16.25 22.48
CA SER A 91 -6.26 -14.81 22.60
C SER A 91 -5.55 -14.26 21.35
N ARG A 92 -6.23 -13.39 20.60
CA ARG A 92 -5.57 -12.55 19.61
C ARG A 92 -4.85 -11.45 20.39
N LYS A 93 -3.51 -11.42 20.29
CA LYS A 93 -2.67 -10.30 20.73
C LYS A 93 -3.26 -8.98 20.16
N GLY A 94 -3.27 -7.94 20.98
CA GLY A 94 -4.05 -6.70 20.83
C GLY A 94 -4.26 -6.18 19.40
N VAL A 95 -5.49 -5.70 19.15
CA VAL A 95 -5.92 -5.10 17.88
C VAL A 95 -5.09 -3.83 17.65
N LYS A 96 -4.09 -3.92 16.76
CA LYS A 96 -3.46 -2.73 16.19
C LYS A 96 -4.44 -2.17 15.18
N GLN A 97 -4.61 -0.85 15.15
CA GLN A 97 -5.47 -0.17 14.19
C GLN A 97 -5.11 -0.62 12.76
N SER A 98 -6.03 -1.36 12.14
CA SER A 98 -5.93 -1.83 10.75
C SER A 98 -6.37 -0.70 9.83
N PHE A 99 -5.68 -0.56 8.71
CA PHE A 99 -6.15 0.25 7.59
C PHE A 99 -6.55 -0.74 6.49
N ILE A 100 -7.77 -0.61 5.99
CA ILE A 100 -8.21 -1.29 4.77
C ILE A 100 -7.95 -0.31 3.63
N ILE A 101 -7.21 -0.76 2.62
CA ILE A 101 -7.00 -0.07 1.34
C ILE A 101 -7.94 -0.72 0.33
#